data_AF-A0A4W5KG59-F1
#
_entry.id   AF-A0A4W5KG59-F1
#
_cell.length_a   1.000
_cell.length_b   1.000
_cell.length_c   1.000
_cell.angle_alpha   90.00
_cell.angle_beta   90.00
_cell.angle_gamma   90.00
#
_symmetry.space_group_name_H-M   'P 1'
#
loop_
_entity.id
_entity.type
_entity.pdbx_description
1 polymer ?
#
loop_
_entity_poly.entity_id
_entity_poly.type
_entity_poly.pdbx_seq_one_letter_code
_entity_poly.pdbx_strand_id
1 'polypeptide(L)'
;MKPEDVRQVTWQKETTRANENVATYSKRGPNVNLPFQGKVEFEDEGLQNCSIVIRGVSRGDESCYKCLFNTYPDGPISGRTCLRVNELYGPSLLITQTNNSHSTLSCSATGQPVPIVTWDNT
;
A
#
# COMPACT_ATOMS: atom_id res chain seq x y z
N MET A 1 15.96 27.59 -15.42
CA MET A 1 14.69 26.85 -15.63
C MET A 1 13.55 27.79 -15.28
N LYS A 2 12.50 27.86 -16.10
CA LYS A 2 11.27 28.56 -15.73
C LYS A 2 10.55 27.70 -14.67
N PRO A 3 9.80 28.28 -13.72
CA PRO A 3 8.95 27.48 -12.84
C PRO A 3 7.95 26.73 -13.72
N GLU A 4 7.91 25.41 -13.62
CA GLU A 4 6.89 24.62 -14.31
C GLU A 4 5.52 24.94 -13.70
N ASP A 5 4.55 25.29 -14.56
CA ASP A 5 3.17 25.57 -14.14
C ASP A 5 2.43 24.25 -13.93
N VAL A 6 2.46 23.75 -12.69
CA VAL A 6 1.67 22.57 -12.30
C VAL A 6 0.19 22.95 -12.28
N ARG A 7 -0.61 22.30 -13.12
CA ARG A 7 -2.05 22.60 -13.22
C ARG A 7 -2.93 21.67 -12.40
N GLN A 8 -2.49 20.42 -12.25
CA GLN A 8 -3.24 19.37 -11.55
C GLN A 8 -2.27 18.29 -11.07
N VAL A 9 -2.53 17.73 -9.90
CA VAL A 9 -1.88 16.49 -9.44
C VAL A 9 -2.86 15.33 -9.57
N THR A 10 -2.42 14.20 -10.12
CA THR A 10 -3.23 12.97 -10.26
C THR A 10 -2.52 11.81 -9.58
N TRP A 11 -3.18 11.18 -8.62
CA TRP A 11 -2.78 9.90 -8.07
C TRP A 11 -3.37 8.75 -8.88
N GLN A 12 -2.54 7.78 -9.23
CA GLN A 12 -2.92 6.57 -9.96
C GLN A 12 -2.47 5.33 -9.23
N LYS A 13 -3.30 4.29 -9.25
CA LYS A 13 -2.94 2.93 -8.84
C LYS A 13 -2.58 2.14 -10.10
N GLU A 14 -1.38 1.57 -10.14
CA GLU A 14 -1.00 0.67 -11.22
C GLU A 14 -1.81 -0.63 -11.11
N THR A 15 -2.33 -1.11 -12.24
CA THR A 15 -2.99 -2.42 -12.29
C THR A 15 -2.48 -3.18 -13.50
N THR A 16 -2.83 -4.47 -13.60
CA THR A 16 -2.41 -5.32 -14.72
C THR A 16 -3.07 -4.94 -16.05
N ARG A 17 -4.19 -4.20 -16.03
CA ARG A 17 -4.93 -3.81 -17.24
C ARG A 17 -4.62 -2.37 -17.63
N ALA A 18 -4.91 -1.43 -16.73
CA ALA A 18 -4.74 -0.01 -16.93
C ALA A 18 -4.64 0.70 -15.58
N ASN A 19 -3.84 1.76 -15.52
CA ASN A 19 -3.76 2.56 -14.31
C ASN A 19 -5.13 3.15 -13.97
N GLU A 20 -5.55 2.96 -12.72
CA GLU A 20 -6.79 3.52 -12.20
C GLU A 20 -6.49 4.87 -11.54
N ASN A 21 -7.24 5.91 -11.91
CA ASN A 21 -7.14 7.18 -11.23
C ASN A 21 -7.74 7.03 -9.81
N VAL A 22 -6.95 7.36 -8.79
CA VAL A 22 -7.34 7.27 -7.38
C VAL A 22 -7.94 8.58 -6.92
N ALA A 23 -7.20 9.66 -7.09
CA ALA A 23 -7.58 11.00 -6.66
C ALA A 23 -6.91 12.06 -7.53
N THR A 24 -7.50 13.24 -7.58
CA THR A 24 -6.96 14.41 -8.28
C THR A 24 -7.06 15.65 -7.42
N TYR A 25 -6.08 16.53 -7.53
CA TYR A 25 -6.09 17.84 -6.89
C TYR A 25 -5.81 18.91 -7.94
N SER A 26 -6.61 19.97 -7.96
CA SER A 26 -6.41 21.14 -8.80
C SER A 26 -6.84 22.40 -8.05
N LYS A 27 -6.74 23.58 -8.69
CA LYS A 27 -7.30 24.82 -8.13
C LYS A 27 -8.82 24.77 -7.91
N ARG A 28 -9.52 23.77 -8.45
CA ARG A 28 -10.95 23.52 -8.19
C ARG A 28 -11.20 22.74 -6.90
N GLY A 29 -10.15 22.27 -6.24
CA GLY A 29 -10.20 21.47 -5.02
C GLY A 29 -9.81 20.00 -5.23
N PRO A 30 -9.81 19.22 -4.13
CA PRO A 30 -9.56 17.79 -4.14
C PRO A 30 -10.76 17.01 -4.70
N ASN A 31 -10.48 15.88 -5.34
CA ASN A 31 -11.49 14.95 -5.83
C ASN A 31 -10.97 13.51 -5.72
N VAL A 32 -11.67 12.66 -4.97
CA VAL A 32 -11.38 11.23 -4.84
C VAL A 32 -12.40 10.46 -5.69
N ASN A 33 -11.90 9.55 -6.53
CA ASN A 33 -12.76 8.75 -7.41
C ASN A 33 -13.60 7.76 -6.59
N LEU A 34 -14.81 7.48 -7.08
CA LEU A 34 -15.84 6.67 -6.39
C LEU A 34 -15.30 5.37 -5.75
N PRO A 35 -14.46 4.54 -6.42
CA PRO A 35 -13.97 3.28 -5.82
C PRO A 35 -13.09 3.47 -4.57
N PHE A 36 -12.55 4.67 -4.38
CA PHE A 36 -11.59 4.99 -3.32
C PHE A 36 -12.19 5.93 -2.25
N GLN A 37 -13.44 6.38 -2.42
CA GLN A 37 -14.10 7.25 -1.46
C GLN A 37 -14.28 6.56 -0.11
N GLY A 38 -14.08 7.31 0.98
CA GLY A 38 -14.10 6.80 2.35
C GLY A 38 -12.86 6.01 2.77
N LYS A 39 -11.97 5.69 1.82
CA LYS A 39 -10.70 4.99 2.08
C LYS A 39 -9.49 5.88 1.87
N VAL A 40 -9.52 6.68 0.80
CA VAL A 40 -8.44 7.60 0.45
C VAL A 40 -8.82 9.02 0.83
N GLU A 41 -7.90 9.71 1.49
CA GLU A 41 -7.99 11.12 1.87
C GLU A 41 -6.73 11.86 1.44
N PHE A 42 -6.83 13.16 1.16
CA PHE A 42 -5.64 14.00 0.99
C PHE A 42 -5.09 14.38 2.37
N GLU A 43 -3.78 14.26 2.54
CA GLU A 43 -3.06 14.79 3.70
C GLU A 43 -2.51 16.19 3.38
N ASP A 44 -1.86 16.33 2.22
CA ASP A 44 -1.48 17.63 1.67
C ASP A 44 -2.25 17.93 0.38
N GLU A 45 -2.80 19.14 0.32
CA GLU A 45 -3.56 19.65 -0.81
C GLU A 45 -2.83 20.81 -1.48
N GLY A 46 -1.96 20.51 -2.43
CA GLY A 46 -1.16 21.53 -3.11
C GLY A 46 -0.66 21.10 -4.47
N LEU A 47 -0.32 22.10 -5.29
CA LEU A 47 0.30 21.88 -6.60
C LEU A 47 1.81 21.66 -6.50
N GLN A 48 2.39 21.83 -5.31
CA GLN A 48 3.83 21.63 -5.04
C GLN A 48 4.06 20.51 -4.01
N ASN A 49 3.08 20.24 -3.16
CA ASN A 49 3.05 19.08 -2.27
C ASN A 49 1.63 18.49 -2.30
N CYS A 50 1.51 17.21 -2.59
CA CYS A 50 0.24 16.52 -2.73
C CYS A 50 0.39 15.08 -2.27
N SER A 51 -0.05 14.79 -1.06
CA SER A 51 0.09 13.49 -0.41
C SER A 51 -1.30 12.93 -0.10
N ILE A 52 -1.40 11.61 -0.10
CA ILE A 52 -2.65 10.90 0.21
C ILE A 52 -2.42 9.87 1.31
N VAL A 53 -3.48 9.64 2.09
CA VAL A 53 -3.54 8.60 3.11
C VAL A 53 -4.54 7.55 2.66
N ILE A 54 -4.15 6.28 2.70
CA ILE A 54 -5.02 5.13 2.48
C ILE A 54 -5.35 4.53 3.85
N ARG A 55 -6.59 4.69 4.32
CA ARG A 55 -7.06 4.14 5.61
C ARG A 55 -7.55 2.70 5.46
N GLY A 56 -7.47 1.93 6.54
CA GLY A 56 -7.97 0.55 6.56
C GLY A 56 -7.35 -0.30 5.46
N VAL A 57 -6.01 -0.27 5.37
CA VAL A 57 -5.25 -0.96 4.34
C VAL A 57 -5.59 -2.45 4.35
N SER A 58 -5.85 -3.00 3.17
CA SER A 58 -6.09 -4.42 2.95
C SER A 58 -5.23 -4.92 1.80
N ARG A 59 -5.15 -6.24 1.64
CA ARG A 59 -4.41 -6.87 0.55
C ARG A 59 -4.79 -6.36 -0.84
N GLY A 60 -6.05 -5.93 -1.03
CA GLY A 60 -6.51 -5.36 -2.29
C GLY A 60 -5.84 -4.04 -2.66
N ASP A 61 -5.19 -3.35 -1.71
CA ASP A 61 -4.48 -2.09 -1.95
C ASP A 61 -3.04 -2.27 -2.36
N GLU A 62 -2.50 -3.49 -2.22
CA GLU A 62 -1.13 -3.80 -2.62
C GLU A 62 -0.96 -3.53 -4.12
N SER A 63 -0.21 -2.47 -4.41
CA SER A 63 0.15 -2.06 -5.75
C SER A 63 1.20 -0.95 -5.68
N CYS A 64 1.75 -0.61 -6.83
CA CYS A 64 2.48 0.62 -7.00
C CYS A 64 1.54 1.77 -7.38
N TYR A 65 1.77 2.92 -6.76
CA TYR A 65 1.02 4.14 -6.96
C TYR A 65 1.92 5.18 -7.60
N LYS A 66 1.37 5.89 -8.58
CA LYS A 66 2.02 7.00 -9.29
C LYS A 66 1.38 8.32 -8.88
N CYS A 67 2.20 9.30 -8.57
CA CYS A 67 1.79 10.69 -8.40
C CYS A 67 2.25 11.46 -9.64
N LEU A 68 1.31 12.07 -10.35
CA LEU A 68 1.53 12.78 -11.61
C LEU A 68 1.28 14.28 -11.39
N PHE A 69 2.33 15.08 -11.40
CA PHE A 69 2.25 16.53 -11.46
C PHE A 69 2.11 16.93 -12.92
N ASN A 70 0.89 17.24 -13.36
CA ASN A 70 0.62 17.62 -14.75
C ASN A 70 1.07 19.06 -14.99
N THR A 71 2.25 19.23 -15.60
CA THR A 71 2.83 20.54 -15.88
C THR A 71 2.65 20.92 -17.35
N TYR A 72 2.71 22.23 -17.62
CA TYR A 72 2.67 22.78 -18.97
C TYR A 72 3.84 23.75 -19.16
N PRO A 73 4.55 23.73 -20.30
CA PRO A 73 4.30 22.91 -21.50
C PRO A 73 4.95 21.51 -21.48
N ASP A 74 5.81 21.23 -20.49
CA ASP A 74 6.75 20.11 -20.54
C ASP A 74 6.12 18.72 -20.27
N GLY A 75 4.83 18.70 -19.90
CA GLY A 75 4.08 17.47 -19.65
C GLY A 75 4.18 17.00 -18.20
N PRO A 76 3.63 15.81 -17.88
CA PRO A 76 3.56 15.38 -16.49
C PRO A 76 4.91 14.90 -15.95
N ILE A 77 5.28 15.39 -14.76
CA ILE A 77 6.35 14.82 -13.93
C ILE A 77 5.73 13.74 -13.05
N SER A 78 6.37 12.58 -12.93
CA SER A 78 5.84 11.45 -12.16
C SER A 78 6.77 10.96 -11.07
N GLY A 79 6.22 10.72 -9.87
CA GLY A 79 6.83 9.88 -8.83
C GLY A 79 6.12 8.54 -8.72
N ARG A 80 6.81 7.49 -8.26
CA ARG A 80 6.25 6.15 -8.07
C ARG A 80 6.66 5.58 -6.72
N THR A 81 5.69 5.05 -5.98
CA THR A 81 5.91 4.33 -4.72
C THR A 81 5.15 3.01 -4.76
N CYS A 82 5.55 2.01 -3.97
CA CYS A 82 4.88 0.71 -3.91
C CYS A 82 4.44 0.38 -2.50
N LEU A 83 3.14 0.16 -2.33
CA LEU A 83 2.55 -0.31 -1.08
C LEU A 83 2.60 -1.84 -1.05
N ARG A 84 3.23 -2.40 -0.02
CA ARG A 84 3.19 -3.84 0.30
C ARG A 84 2.48 -4.02 1.62
N VAL A 85 1.59 -5.01 1.69
CA VAL A 85 0.81 -5.29 2.89
C VAL A 85 1.31 -6.58 3.52
N ASN A 86 1.79 -6.46 4.76
CA ASN A 86 2.25 -7.62 5.52
C ASN A 86 1.14 -8.09 6.47
N GLU A 87 0.75 -9.35 6.34
CA GLU A 87 -0.21 -10.00 7.22
C GLU A 87 0.54 -10.98 8.12
N LEU A 88 0.59 -10.68 9.42
CA LEU A 88 1.28 -11.51 10.40
C LEU A 88 0.24 -12.21 11.27
N TYR A 89 0.26 -13.54 11.25
CA TYR A 89 -0.49 -14.37 12.18
C TYR A 89 0.48 -14.92 13.23
N GLY A 90 0.02 -15.03 14.48
CA GLY A 90 0.83 -15.62 15.54
C GLY A 90 1.14 -17.10 15.25
N PRO A 91 2.33 -17.61 15.63
CA PRO A 91 2.61 -19.03 15.52
C PRO A 91 1.68 -19.82 16.44
N SER A 92 1.29 -21.02 15.99
CA SER A 92 0.53 -22.00 16.76
C SER A 92 1.44 -23.15 17.14
N LEU A 93 1.42 -23.54 18.42
CA LEU A 93 2.18 -24.66 18.96
C LEU A 93 1.22 -25.75 19.42
N LEU A 94 1.37 -26.95 18.86
CA LEU A 94 0.66 -28.15 19.26
C LEU A 94 1.64 -29.10 19.94
N ILE A 95 1.31 -29.52 21.15
CA ILE A 95 2.09 -30.47 21.95
C ILE A 95 1.28 -31.76 22.05
N THR A 96 1.83 -32.86 21.54
CA THR A 96 1.22 -34.18 21.63
C THR A 96 2.09 -35.10 22.49
N GLN A 97 1.56 -35.52 23.64
CA GLN A 97 2.20 -36.53 24.49
C GLN A 97 1.87 -37.91 23.96
N THR A 98 2.90 -38.73 23.80
CA THR A 98 2.73 -40.15 23.45
C THR A 98 2.89 -41.01 24.70
N ASN A 99 2.17 -42.12 24.78
CA ASN A 99 2.18 -43.04 25.95
C ASN A 99 3.59 -43.58 26.31
N ASN A 100 4.58 -43.40 25.43
CA ASN A 100 5.95 -43.88 25.57
C ASN A 100 6.93 -42.82 26.08
N SER A 101 6.48 -41.84 26.87
CA SER A 101 7.31 -40.74 27.44
C SER A 101 7.97 -39.79 26.43
N HIS A 102 7.60 -39.86 25.14
CA HIS A 102 8.02 -38.90 24.12
C HIS A 102 6.96 -37.82 23.92
N SER A 103 7.40 -36.57 23.75
CA SER A 103 6.53 -35.45 23.37
C SER A 103 6.88 -35.00 21.96
N THR A 104 5.86 -34.84 21.11
CA THR A 104 6.02 -34.26 19.78
C THR A 104 5.54 -32.82 19.82
N LEU A 105 6.38 -31.91 19.33
CA LEU A 105 6.08 -30.49 19.19
C LEU A 105 5.85 -30.18 17.70
N SER A 106 4.73 -29.55 17.39
CA SER A 106 4.41 -29.09 16.04
C SER A 106 4.14 -27.59 16.07
N CYS A 107 4.95 -26.81 15.37
CA CYS A 107 4.78 -25.37 15.24
C CYS A 107 4.30 -25.05 13.82
N SER A 108 3.18 -24.32 13.72
CA SER A 108 2.65 -23.82 12.45
C SER A 108 2.48 -22.31 12.52
N ALA A 109 3.10 -21.60 11.58
CA ALA A 109 2.97 -20.15 11.44
C ALA A 109 2.54 -19.85 10.00
N THR A 110 1.58 -18.93 9.86
CA THR A 110 1.13 -18.41 8.57
C THR A 110 1.37 -16.91 8.53
N GLY A 111 1.60 -16.37 7.34
CA GLY A 111 1.84 -14.95 7.18
C GLY A 111 2.24 -14.62 5.76
N GLN A 112 2.20 -13.32 5.45
CA GLN A 112 2.72 -12.76 4.22
C GLN A 112 3.68 -11.60 4.58
N PRO A 113 4.99 -11.71 4.26
CA PRO A 113 5.64 -12.84 3.59
C PRO A 113 5.63 -14.12 4.46
N VAL A 114 5.90 -15.26 3.81
CA VAL A 114 5.92 -16.57 4.49
C VAL A 114 6.88 -16.51 5.68
N PRO A 115 6.42 -16.84 6.91
CA PRO A 115 7.25 -16.76 8.09
C PRO A 115 8.31 -17.86 8.10
N ILE A 116 9.46 -17.55 8.71
CA ILE A 116 10.52 -18.53 8.97
C ILE A 116 10.29 -19.11 10.37
N VAL A 117 10.20 -20.43 10.46
CA VAL A 117 10.00 -21.14 11.73
C VAL A 117 11.32 -21.73 12.20
N THR A 118 11.72 -21.38 13.43
CA THR A 118 12.92 -21.90 14.09
C THR A 118 12.56 -22.36 15.51
N TRP A 119 13.22 -23.42 15.97
CA TRP A 119 13.10 -23.90 17.34
C TRP A 119 14.30 -23.41 18.16
N ASP A 120 14.06 -22.95 19.38
CA ASP A 120 15.08 -22.58 20.36
C ASP A 120 14.83 -23.34 21.67
N ASN A 121 15.90 -23.72 22.38
CA ASN A 121 15.85 -24.57 23.58
C ASN A 121 16.33 -23.89 24.87
N THR A 122 16.56 -22.59 24.83
CA THR A 122 17.02 -21.79 25.98
C THR A 122 15.99 -21.65 27.08
#